data_AF-B4S589-F1
#
_entry.id   AF-B4S589-F1
#
_cell.length_a   1.000
_cell.length_b   1.000
_cell.length_c   1.000
_cell.angle_alpha   90.00
_cell.angle_beta   90.00
_cell.angle_gamma   90.00
#
_symmetry.space_group_name_H-M   'P 1'
#
loop_
_entity.id
_entity.type
_entity.pdbx_description
1 polymer ?
#
loop_
_entity_poly.entity_id
_entity_poly.type
_entity_poly.pdbx_seq_one_letter_code
_entity_poly.pdbx_strand_id
1 'polypeptide(L)'
;MNPEKVDRARLHKLTDLPNIGPALADDLRLIGIERPLDLVGRSPVELYQALSSITGTRQDPCVLDVFISITRFMEGEEPRPWWHYSTERKKMSHT
;
A
#
# COMPACT_ATOMS: atom_id res chain seq x y z
N MET A 1 -8.90 4.28 -6.46
CA MET A 1 -8.66 4.06 -7.91
C MET A 1 -9.01 2.64 -8.30
N ASN A 2 -9.51 2.38 -9.52
CA ASN A 2 -9.63 1.02 -10.06
C ASN A 2 -8.22 0.54 -10.49
N PRO A 3 -7.68 -0.56 -9.93
CA PRO A 3 -6.39 -1.13 -10.30
C PRO A 3 -6.22 -1.38 -11.81
N GLU A 4 -7.29 -1.75 -12.51
CA GLU A 4 -7.28 -2.06 -13.95
C GLU A 4 -6.99 -0.83 -14.84
N LYS A 5 -7.04 0.38 -14.27
CA LYS A 5 -6.89 1.65 -15.00
C LYS A 5 -5.59 2.40 -14.65
N VAL A 6 -4.67 1.77 -13.91
CA VAL A 6 -3.41 2.39 -13.51
C VAL A 6 -2.41 2.35 -14.67
N ASP A 7 -1.78 3.48 -14.94
CA ASP A 7 -0.68 3.62 -15.90
C ASP A 7 0.63 3.89 -15.16
N ARG A 8 1.54 2.90 -15.19
CA ARG A 8 2.85 2.98 -14.53
C ARG A 8 3.72 4.13 -15.07
N ALA A 9 3.53 4.54 -16.32
CA ALA A 9 4.27 5.65 -16.91
C ALA A 9 3.81 7.03 -16.38
N ARG A 10 2.71 7.09 -15.61
CA ARG A 10 2.06 8.32 -15.14
C ARG A 10 1.84 8.37 -13.63
N LEU A 11 2.75 7.80 -12.86
CA LEU A 11 2.70 7.82 -11.38
C LEU A 11 3.35 9.10 -10.82
N HIS A 12 2.57 10.17 -10.70
CA HIS A 12 3.07 11.45 -10.16
C HIS A 12 2.65 11.68 -8.71
N LYS A 13 1.47 11.20 -8.33
CA LYS A 13 0.87 11.35 -7.00
C LYS A 13 0.61 9.97 -6.41
N LEU A 14 0.53 9.89 -5.08
CA LEU A 14 0.17 8.65 -4.39
C LEU A 14 -1.21 8.12 -4.83
N THR A 15 -2.14 9.00 -5.16
CA THR A 15 -3.47 8.63 -5.68
C THR A 15 -3.44 8.03 -7.08
N ASP A 16 -2.30 8.05 -7.77
CA ASP A 16 -2.15 7.39 -9.08
C ASP A 16 -1.83 5.89 -8.90
N LEU A 17 -1.44 5.46 -7.69
CA LEU A 17 -1.21 4.06 -7.35
C LEU A 17 -2.52 3.25 -7.35
N PRO A 18 -2.45 1.93 -7.61
CA PRO A 18 -3.62 1.06 -7.44
C PRO A 18 -4.07 1.10 -5.98
N ASN A 19 -5.38 0.98 -5.76
CA ASN A 19 -6.00 0.89 -4.43
C ASN A 19 -5.85 2.14 -3.52
N ILE A 20 -5.14 3.18 -3.94
CA ILE A 20 -4.99 4.40 -3.15
C ILE A 20 -6.08 5.41 -3.51
N GLY A 21 -6.78 5.88 -2.48
CA GLY A 21 -7.63 7.07 -2.51
C GLY A 21 -7.02 8.19 -1.65
N PRO A 22 -7.67 9.36 -1.58
CA PRO A 22 -7.14 10.51 -0.85
C PRO A 22 -6.77 10.20 0.61
N ALA A 23 -7.63 9.48 1.34
CA ALA A 23 -7.38 9.12 2.74
C ALA A 23 -6.08 8.31 2.92
N LEU A 24 -5.92 7.21 2.17
CA LEU A 24 -4.67 6.42 2.25
C LEU A 24 -3.45 7.17 1.72
N ALA A 25 -3.62 8.13 0.81
CA ALA A 25 -2.51 9.01 0.41
C ALA A 25 -2.07 9.90 1.57
N ASP A 26 -3.02 10.43 2.36
CA ASP A 26 -2.70 11.21 3.56
C ASP A 26 -2.04 10.34 4.64
N ASP A 27 -2.51 9.10 4.83
CA ASP A 27 -1.89 8.13 5.75
C ASP A 27 -0.46 7.77 5.34
N LEU A 28 -0.19 7.61 4.04
CA LEU A 28 1.16 7.38 3.53
C LEU A 28 2.07 8.59 3.79
N ARG A 29 1.58 9.81 3.61
CA ARG A 29 2.35 11.03 3.95
C ARG A 29 2.63 11.12 5.45
N LEU A 30 1.68 10.71 6.29
CA LEU A 30 1.86 10.69 7.74
C LEU A 30 3.07 9.83 8.16
N ILE A 31 3.37 8.76 7.41
CA ILE A 31 4.53 7.89 7.65
C ILE A 31 5.74 8.19 6.74
N GLY A 32 5.77 9.38 6.14
CA GLY A 32 6.91 9.89 5.37
C GLY A 32 7.05 9.35 3.94
N ILE A 33 5.96 8.84 3.35
CA ILE A 33 5.89 8.47 1.94
C ILE A 33 5.20 9.60 1.18
N GLU A 34 5.96 10.38 0.40
CA GLU A 34 5.44 11.56 -0.29
C GLU A 34 5.06 11.27 -1.74
N ARG A 35 5.77 10.34 -2.39
CA ARG A 35 5.62 10.01 -3.81
C ARG A 35 5.69 8.50 -4.05
N PRO A 36 5.10 8.00 -5.15
CA PRO A 36 5.12 6.56 -5.48
C PRO A 36 6.49 5.90 -5.40
N LEU A 37 7.55 6.58 -5.86
CA LEU A 37 8.91 6.03 -5.88
C LEU A 37 9.48 5.75 -4.48
N ASP A 38 9.00 6.45 -3.45
CA ASP A 38 9.47 6.28 -2.07
C ASP A 38 9.05 4.91 -1.48
N LEU A 39 8.18 4.17 -2.17
CA LEU A 39 7.75 2.81 -1.81
C LEU A 39 8.71 1.72 -2.30
N VAL A 40 9.62 2.01 -3.23
CA VAL A 40 10.55 1.00 -3.76
C VAL A 40 11.46 0.48 -2.65
N GLY A 41 11.47 -0.84 -2.45
CA GLY A 41 12.26 -1.50 -1.41
C GLY A 41 11.70 -1.34 0.01
N ARG A 42 10.51 -0.75 0.19
CA ARG A 42 9.85 -0.66 1.50
C ARG A 42 9.14 -1.97 1.83
N SER A 43 9.22 -2.37 3.10
CA SER A 43 8.43 -3.50 3.60
C SER A 43 6.99 -3.07 3.86
N PRO A 44 5.97 -3.76 3.32
CA PRO A 44 4.57 -3.42 3.58
C PRO A 44 4.20 -3.62 5.06
N VAL A 45 4.86 -4.52 5.77
CA VAL A 45 4.67 -4.75 7.21
C VAL A 45 5.21 -3.58 8.02
N GLU A 46 6.37 -3.05 7.66
CA GLU A 46 6.94 -1.87 8.33
C GLU A 46 6.08 -0.63 8.12
N LEU A 47 5.55 -0.42 6.91
CA LEU A 47 4.61 0.67 6.63
C LEU A 47 3.36 0.57 7.50
N TYR A 48 2.79 -0.63 7.63
CA TYR A 48 1.62 -0.90 8.48
C TYR A 48 1.89 -0.64 9.96
N GLN A 49 3.06 -1.07 10.45
CA GLN A 49 3.47 -0.85 11.83
C GLN A 49 3.72 0.64 12.10
N ALA A 50 4.37 1.34 11.18
CA ALA A 50 4.59 2.79 11.28
C ALA A 50 3.25 3.54 11.37
N LEU A 51 2.30 3.22 10.49
CA LEU A 51 0.98 3.86 10.50
C LEU A 51 0.20 3.54 11.79
N SER A 52 0.21 2.29 12.23
CA SER A 52 -0.43 1.89 13.48
C SER A 52 0.20 2.62 14.69
N SER A 53 1.52 2.78 14.69
CA SER A 53 2.24 3.45 15.77
C SER A 53 1.95 4.95 15.82
N ILE A 54 1.94 5.65 14.68
CA ILE A 54 1.74 7.11 14.66
C ILE A 54 0.28 7.50 14.93
N THR A 55 -0.67 6.67 14.51
CA THR A 55 -2.10 6.89 14.77
C THR A 55 -2.52 6.41 16.16
N GLY A 56 -1.66 5.66 16.87
CA GLY A 56 -1.98 5.06 18.17
C GLY A 56 -3.07 4.00 18.13
N THR A 57 -3.44 3.51 16.94
CA THR A 57 -4.53 2.54 16.76
C THR A 57 -4.10 1.41 15.83
N ARG A 58 -4.58 0.21 16.13
CA ARG A 58 -4.41 -0.93 15.21
C ARG A 58 -5.28 -0.68 13.99
N GLN A 59 -4.63 -0.56 12.84
CA GLN A 59 -5.33 -0.36 11.57
C GLN A 59 -6.16 -1.58 11.16
N ASP A 60 -7.12 -1.38 10.26
CA ASP A 60 -7.85 -2.50 9.69
C ASP A 60 -6.89 -3.41 8.90
N PRO A 61 -7.03 -4.75 8.97
CA PRO A 61 -6.09 -5.65 8.30
C PRO A 61 -6.05 -5.49 6.77
N CYS A 62 -7.10 -4.93 6.14
CA CYS A 62 -7.10 -4.62 4.72
C CYS A 62 -6.10 -3.51 4.35
N VAL A 63 -5.69 -2.67 5.29
CA VAL A 63 -4.64 -1.66 5.06
C VAL A 63 -3.30 -2.33 4.75
N LEU A 64 -2.98 -3.43 5.45
CA LEU A 64 -1.80 -4.23 5.12
C LEU A 64 -1.92 -4.86 3.72
N ASP A 65 -3.10 -5.34 3.34
CA ASP A 65 -3.35 -5.86 1.98
C ASP A 65 -3.10 -4.79 0.90
N VAL A 66 -3.49 -3.54 1.18
CA VAL A 66 -3.19 -2.38 0.30
C VAL A 66 -1.69 -2.10 0.25
N PHE A 67 -1.00 -2.12 1.39
CA PHE A 67 0.46 -1.90 1.42
C PHE A 67 1.23 -2.96 0.67
N ILE A 68 0.86 -4.25 0.80
CA ILE A 68 1.42 -5.33 -0.02
C ILE A 68 1.17 -5.02 -1.50
N SER A 69 -0.06 -4.63 -1.85
CA SER A 69 -0.40 -4.33 -3.24
C SER A 69 0.44 -3.21 -3.85
N ILE A 70 0.63 -2.09 -3.15
CA ILE A 70 1.36 -0.94 -3.71
C ILE A 70 2.88 -1.16 -3.73
N THR A 71 3.45 -1.88 -2.76
CA THR A 71 4.89 -2.19 -2.78
C THR A 71 5.20 -3.18 -3.90
N ARG A 72 4.42 -4.26 -4.05
CA ARG A 72 4.55 -5.21 -5.17
C ARG A 72 4.37 -4.56 -6.52
N PHE A 73 3.35 -3.70 -6.64
CA PHE A 73 3.17 -2.92 -7.86
C PHE A 73 4.42 -2.09 -8.14
N MET A 74 4.98 -1.35 -7.18
CA MET A 74 6.20 -0.57 -7.39
C MET A 74 7.44 -1.41 -7.68
N GLU A 75 7.48 -2.67 -7.24
CA GLU A 75 8.53 -3.66 -7.57
C GLU A 75 8.37 -4.29 -8.96
N GLY A 76 7.26 -4.03 -9.67
CA GLY A 76 7.06 -4.43 -11.06
C GLY A 76 5.91 -5.41 -11.30
N GLU A 77 5.20 -5.85 -10.26
CA GLU A 77 4.01 -6.68 -10.44
C GLU A 77 2.87 -5.92 -11.14
N GLU A 78 1.96 -6.66 -11.77
CA GLU A 78 0.73 -6.11 -12.33
C GLU A 78 -0.13 -5.42 -11.25
N PRO A 79 -0.88 -4.36 -11.58
CA PRO A 79 -1.82 -3.78 -10.63
C PRO A 79 -2.95 -4.78 -10.36
N ARG A 80 -3.12 -5.14 -9.09
CA ARG A 80 -4.18 -6.05 -8.63
C ARG A 80 -5.07 -5.34 -7.60
N PRO A 81 -6.34 -5.75 -7.46
CA PRO A 81 -7.13 -5.30 -6.33
C PRO A 81 -6.51 -5.78 -5.02
N TRP A 82 -6.55 -4.94 -3.99
CA TRP A 82 -5.90 -5.22 -2.70
C TRP A 82 -6.31 -6.57 -2.09
N TRP A 83 -7.58 -6.99 -2.25
CA TRP A 83 -8.08 -8.26 -1.71
C TRP A 83 -7.44 -9.50 -2.33
N HIS A 84 -6.75 -9.36 -3.46
CA HIS A 84 -5.91 -10.42 -4.02
C HIS A 84 -4.86 -10.92 -3.01
N TYR A 85 -4.32 -10.02 -2.19
CA TYR A 85 -3.25 -10.29 -1.23
C TYR A 85 -3.76 -10.75 0.14
N SER A 86 -5.09 -10.76 0.38
CA SER A 86 -5.65 -11.14 1.70
C SER A 86 -5.31 -12.57 2.11
N THR A 87 -5.22 -13.51 1.16
CA THR A 87 -4.82 -14.90 1.46
C THR A 87 -3.36 -14.96 1.89
N GLU A 88 -2.48 -14.19 1.25
CA GLU A 88 -1.06 -14.10 1.61
C GLU A 88 -0.90 -13.52 3.02
N ARG A 89 -1.50 -12.36 3.29
CA ARG A 89 -1.48 -11.76 4.64
C ARG A 89 -1.97 -12.73 5.71
N LYS A 90 -3.08 -13.44 5.47
CA LYS A 90 -3.62 -14.40 6.43
C LYS A 90 -2.60 -15.49 6.77
N LYS A 91 -1.79 -15.95 5.81
CA LYS A 91 -0.71 -16.92 6.05
C LYS A 91 0.42 -16.34 6.90
N MET A 92 0.77 -15.05 6.71
CA MET A 92 1.79 -14.38 7.53
C MET A 92 1.44 -14.35 9.02
N SER A 93 0.14 -14.33 9.37
CA SER A 93 -0.33 -14.30 10.76
C SER A 93 -0.37 -15.68 11.45
N HIS A 94 -0.05 -16.76 10.73
CA HIS A 94 -0.05 -18.14 11.23
C HIS A 94 1.38 -18.71 11.44
N THR A 95 2.40 -17.85 11.47
CA THR A 95 3.80 -18.21 11.76
C THR A 95 4.26 -17.43 12.98
#